data_AF-A0A811T5E0-F1
#
_entry.id   AF-A0A811T5E0-F1
#
_cell.length_a   1.000
_cell.length_b   1.000
_cell.length_c   1.000
_cell.angle_alpha   90.00
_cell.angle_beta   90.00
_cell.angle_gamma   90.00
#
_symmetry.space_group_name_H-M   'P 1'
#
loop_
_entity.id
_entity.type
_entity.pdbx_description
1 polymer ?
#
loop_
_entity_poly.entity_id
_entity_poly.type
_entity_poly.pdbx_seq_one_letter_code
_entity_poly.pdbx_strand_id
1 'polypeptide(L)' 'MVLSEWGEQIHVNMAETRSRAEDLVNSGFGIADAAHVAFAEQAEVPFISCDDRLIRICKNHKINIWCGNPVAFCEKENLR' A
#
# COMPACT_ATOMS: atom_id res chain seq x y z
N MET A 1 22.17 1.16 7.61
CA MET A 1 21.18 1.86 6.73
C MET A 1 19.84 1.25 7.08
N VAL A 2 18.80 2.02 7.43
CA VAL A 2 17.57 1.46 8.05
C VAL A 2 17.01 0.23 7.31
N LEU A 3 17.04 0.23 5.98
CA LEU A 3 16.59 -0.89 5.14
C LEU A 3 17.41 -2.18 5.32
N SER A 4 18.72 -2.10 5.56
CA SER A 4 19.56 -3.31 5.76
C SER A 4 19.40 -3.92 7.14
N GLU A 5 18.84 -3.17 8.09
CA GLU A 5 18.69 -3.58 9.50
C GLU A 5 17.26 -4.02 9.82
N TRP A 6 16.26 -3.38 9.20
CA TRP A 6 14.83 -3.57 9.53
C TRP A 6 13.96 -3.92 8.32
N GLY A 7 14.51 -3.87 7.10
CA GLY A 7 13.77 -4.21 5.89
C GLY A 7 13.68 -5.73 5.70
N GLU A 8 12.50 -6.20 5.30
CA GLU A 8 12.28 -7.59 4.92
C GLU A 8 11.89 -7.69 3.45
N GLN A 9 12.39 -8.72 2.78
CA GLN A 9 12.03 -9.01 1.39
C GLN A 9 10.72 -9.79 1.35
N ILE A 10 9.66 -9.12 0.92
CA ILE A 10 8.36 -9.75 0.70
C ILE A 10 8.39 -10.64 -0.55
N HIS A 11 7.85 -11.85 -0.40
CA HIS A 11 7.65 -12.79 -1.49
C HIS A 11 6.18 -12.80 -1.88
N VAL A 12 5.87 -12.25 -3.05
CA VAL A 12 4.51 -12.18 -3.60
C VAL A 12 4.45 -12.87 -4.96
N ASN A 13 3.24 -13.25 -5.39
CA ASN A 13 3.04 -13.70 -6.76
C ASN A 13 3.16 -12.51 -7.71
N MET A 14 4.29 -12.39 -8.40
CA MET A 14 4.58 -11.25 -9.28
C MET A 14 3.59 -11.10 -10.45
N ALA A 15 3.03 -12.21 -10.95
CA ALA A 15 2.06 -12.16 -12.05
C ALA A 15 0.72 -11.58 -11.58
N GLU A 16 0.23 -12.04 -10.44
CA GLU A 16 -1.01 -11.52 -9.81
C GLU A 16 -0.83 -10.08 -9.33
N THR A 17 0.32 -9.77 -8.72
CA THR A 17 0.67 -8.40 -8.29
C THR A 17 0.66 -7.44 -9.47
N ARG A 18 1.25 -7.85 -10.61
CA ARG A 18 1.24 -7.05 -11.82
C ARG A 18 -0.17 -6.83 -12.36
N SER A 19 -0.96 -7.90 -12.49
CA SER A 19 -2.35 -7.79 -12.96
C SER A 19 -3.13 -6.81 -12.08
N ARG A 20 -2.96 -6.90 -10.77
CA ARG A 20 -3.62 -6.01 -9.81
C ARG A 20 -3.17 -4.55 -9.95
N ALA A 21 -1.88 -4.30 -10.15
CA ALA A 21 -1.37 -2.96 -10.40
C ALA A 21 -1.94 -2.37 -11.70
N GLU A 22 -2.04 -3.16 -12.77
CA GLU A 22 -2.65 -2.73 -14.03
C GLU A 22 -4.14 -2.36 -13.85
N ASP A 23 -4.89 -3.13 -13.06
CA ASP A 23 -6.29 -2.81 -12.70
C ASP A 23 -6.42 -1.49 -11.92
N LEU A 24 -5.49 -1.23 -10.99
CA LEU A 24 -5.45 0.03 -10.23
C LEU A 24 -5.11 1.22 -11.12
N VAL A 25 -4.18 1.07 -12.07
CA VAL A 25 -3.89 2.12 -13.08
C VAL A 25 -5.14 2.43 -13.90
N ASN A 26 -5.84 1.40 -14.38
CA ASN A 26 -7.10 1.56 -15.12
C ASN A 26 -8.20 2.23 -14.27
N SER A 27 -8.08 2.15 -12.95
CA SER A 27 -8.97 2.78 -11.98
C SER A 27 -8.58 4.23 -11.62
N GLY A 28 -7.49 4.76 -12.18
CA GLY A 28 -7.06 6.15 -12.01
C GLY A 28 -5.87 6.36 -11.07
N PHE A 29 -5.21 5.30 -10.61
CA PHE A 29 -3.96 5.42 -9.85
C PHE A 29 -2.79 5.78 -10.76
N GLY A 30 -1.80 6.51 -10.23
CA GLY A 30 -0.50 6.62 -10.87
C GLY A 30 0.23 5.27 -10.89
N ILE A 31 1.11 5.04 -11.87
CA ILE A 31 1.80 3.76 -12.06
C ILE A 31 2.56 3.32 -10.79
N ALA A 32 3.26 4.24 -10.13
CA ALA A 32 4.00 3.93 -8.90
C ALA A 32 3.07 3.63 -7.72
N ASP A 33 2.01 4.40 -7.55
CA ASP A 33 1.03 4.21 -6.48
C ASP A 33 0.29 2.88 -6.63
N ALA A 34 -0.13 2.56 -7.86
CA ALA A 34 -0.76 1.31 -8.21
C ALA A 34 0.13 0.11 -7.86
N ALA A 35 1.42 0.19 -8.19
CA ALA A 35 2.38 -0.85 -7.84
C ALA A 35 2.50 -1.02 -6.32
N HIS A 36 2.75 0.07 -5.58
CA HIS A 36 2.90 -0.01 -4.12
C HIS A 36 1.64 -0.55 -3.42
N VAL A 37 0.46 -0.12 -3.84
CA VAL A 37 -0.82 -0.62 -3.27
C VAL A 37 -1.02 -2.09 -3.60
N ALA A 38 -0.75 -2.53 -4.84
CA ALA A 38 -0.85 -3.93 -5.22
C ALA A 38 0.11 -4.82 -4.42
N PHE A 39 1.36 -4.39 -4.21
CA PHE A 39 2.31 -5.11 -3.37
C PHE A 39 1.83 -5.20 -1.92
N ALA A 40 1.30 -4.10 -1.36
CA ALA A 40 0.77 -4.09 0.00
C ALA A 40 -0.45 -5.02 0.14
N GLU A 41 -1.36 -5.05 -0.85
CA GLU A 41 -2.50 -5.96 -0.88
C GLU A 41 -2.04 -7.42 -0.92
N GLN A 42 -1.05 -7.74 -1.77
CA GLN A 42 -0.53 -9.10 -1.94
C GLN A 42 0.28 -9.59 -0.73
N ALA A 43 0.92 -8.67 0.00
CA ALA A 43 1.60 -8.98 1.25
C ALA A 43 0.68 -8.93 2.47
N GLU A 44 -0.61 -8.58 2.30
CA GLU A 44 -1.61 -8.44 3.36
C GLU A 44 -1.17 -7.45 4.47
N VAL A 45 -0.41 -6.42 4.11
CA VAL A 45 0.12 -5.43 5.07
C VAL A 45 -0.60 -4.08 4.96
N PRO A 46 -0.66 -3.28 6.04
CA PRO A 46 -1.17 -1.91 5.99
C PRO A 46 -0.38 -1.04 5.00
N PHE A 47 -1.10 -0.27 4.18
CA PHE A 47 -0.49 0.73 3.30
C PHE A 47 -0.46 2.10 3.97
N ILE A 48 0.74 2.63 4.19
CA ILE A 48 0.96 3.93 4.85
C ILE A 48 1.50 4.91 3.83
N SER A 49 0.90 6.09 3.72
CA SER A 49 1.40 7.17 2.85
C SER A 49 1.23 8.54 3.50
N CYS A 50 2.08 9.49 3.12
CA CYS A 50 1.89 10.91 3.48
C CYS A 50 1.07 11.68 2.44
N ASP A 51 0.69 11.04 1.32
CA ASP A 51 -0.17 11.65 0.29
C ASP A 51 -1.65 11.42 0.61
N ASP A 52 -2.31 12.46 1.10
CA ASP A 52 -3.74 12.44 1.43
C ASP A 52 -4.64 12.18 0.22
N ARG A 53 -4.22 12.58 -0.99
CA ARG A 53 -5.00 12.31 -2.22
C ARG A 53 -4.98 10.82 -2.50
N LEU A 54 -3.82 10.18 -2.41
CA LEU A 54 -3.69 8.74 -2.60
C LEU A 54 -4.51 7.97 -1.55
N ILE A 55 -4.40 8.34 -0.26
CA ILE A 55 -5.18 7.71 0.81
C ILE A 55 -6.69 7.81 0.51
N ARG A 56 -7.15 8.97 0.05
CA ARG A 56 -8.56 9.16 -0.31
C ARG A 56 -8.99 8.27 -1.46
N ILE A 57 -8.16 8.13 -2.50
CA ILE A 57 -8.42 7.23 -3.63
C ILE A 57 -8.49 5.78 -3.13
N CYS A 58 -7.53 5.33 -2.31
CA CYS A 58 -7.55 3.98 -1.73
C CYS A 58 -8.85 3.70 -0.94
N LYS A 59 -9.29 4.65 -0.12
CA LYS A 59 -10.56 4.51 0.65
C LYS A 59 -11.78 4.41 -0.26
N ASN A 60 -11.78 5.12 -1.39
CA ASN A 60 -12.88 5.09 -2.35
C ASN A 60 -12.91 3.81 -3.20
N HIS A 61 -11.76 3.23 -3.53
CA HIS A 61 -11.63 2.05 -4.39
C HIS A 61 -11.77 0.70 -3.67
N LYS A 62 -12.16 0.70 -2.39
CA LYS A 62 -12.30 -0.51 -1.55
C LYS A 62 -11.06 -1.43 -1.65
N ILE A 63 -9.89 -0.87 -1.38
CA ILE A 63 -8.65 -1.64 -1.24
C ILE A 63 -8.79 -2.65 -0.09
N ASN A 64 -8.28 -3.87 -0.27
CA ASN A 64 -8.49 -4.99 0.66
C ASN A 64 -7.64 -4.92 1.94
N ILE A 65 -6.85 -3.87 2.10
CA ILE A 65 -5.98 -3.62 3.25
C ILE A 65 -6.30 -2.27 3.88
N TRP A 66 -5.84 -2.08 5.11
CA TRP A 66 -5.95 -0.78 5.76
C TRP A 66 -5.04 0.25 5.05
N CYS A 67 -5.58 1.44 4.79
CA CYS A 67 -4.83 2.57 4.21
C CYS A 67 -4.96 3.83 5.07
N GLY A 68 -3.84 4.47 5.38
CA GLY A 68 -3.84 5.71 6.17
C GLY A 68 -2.48 6.42 6.19
N ASN A 69 -2.41 7.51 6.94
CA ASN A 69 -1.16 8.25 7.15
C ASN A 69 -0.42 7.72 8.40
N PRO A 70 0.85 8.11 8.61
CA PRO A 70 1.63 7.61 9.74
C PRO A 70 0.98 7.88 11.11
N VAL A 71 0.33 9.04 11.28
CA VAL A 71 -0.35 9.39 12.54
C VAL A 71 -1.51 8.43 12.80
N ALA A 72 -2.38 8.22 11.81
CA ALA A 72 -3.50 7.28 11.90
C ALA A 72 -3.02 5.83 12.11
N PHE A 73 -1.84 5.48 11.60
CA PHE A 73 -1.24 4.16 11.84
C PHE A 73 -0.79 4.02 13.30
N CYS A 74 -0.11 5.02 13.85
CA CYS A 74 0.27 5.03 15.26
C CYS A 74 -0.95 4.93 16.18
N GLU A 75 -2.03 5.66 15.87
CA GLU A 75 -3.29 5.55 16.62
C GLU A 75 -3.91 4.15 16.53
N LYS A 76 -3.92 3.53 15.34
CA LYS A 76 -4.41 2.15 15.13
C LYS A 76 -3.62 1.11 15.94
N GLU A 77 -2.31 1.24 15.95
CA GLU A 77 -1.39 0.30 16.62
C GLU A 77 -1.10 0.68 18.08
N ASN A 78 -1.71 1.76 18.60
CA ASN A 78 -1.48 2.29 19.94
C ASN A 78 0.01 2.57 20.24
N LEU A 79 0.71 3.15 19.25
CA LEU A 79 2.11 3.55 19.33
C LEU A 79 2.21 5.00 19.86
N ARG A 80 3.14 5.26 20.77
CA ARG A 80 3.39 6.56 21.40
C ARG A 80 4.79 7.08 21.09
#